data_AF-A0A173RK99-F1
#
_entry.id   AF-A0A173RK99-F1
#
_cell.length_a   1.000
_cell.length_b   1.000
_cell.length_c   1.000
_cell.angle_alpha   90.00
_cell.angle_beta   90.00
_cell.angle_gamma   90.00
#
_symmetry.space_group_name_H-M   'P 1'
#
loop_
_entity.id
_entity.type
_entity.pdbx_description
1 polymer ?
#
loop_
_entity_poly.entity_id
_entity_poly.type
_entity_poly.pdbx_seq_one_letter_code
_entity_poly.pdbx_strand_id
1 'polypeptide(L)'
;MAEEKSFEMTVSKVLQIQGGRIVACGKISKGSLAKGDEVYLDKADGSAWKICIAGIENNRKLVEKISEGNEVGLLLSATGFSKENVNVGDVLYKETTNANDSESDFFSEIFGINDAEEKTETSKESFVDDISADFIKKAKEAEQKKDYKLALEHYLKASDYGDSAEAQCQIGEYYYNVFQEEEGYEADGLSDEQCLDKAIEYYQKAAEKGNKHAEYKLYETFFDKGEKEKAFKMLEESAESGNLESQNMLGTCKTFERFGMEINEEEGVKWYRMAAEQGYAEAQCNLAFCYKRGIGVEPDMEEAYKWYKIAAEQGYPEGQDELGNCYELGIGVEENPEEAYKWYRKAAEQGDADAQCDVGDCYKDGIGVEVDFYQTIEWYTKALEQGEARAQYFIGYCYEMGDGMEENKEMAYNLYQKAAEQGYANAQYRLGLCYEHGRGTEIDVEKAYAYYKIAADNMVPAPLACMKIANAYYSQIDSGLDAIGRTSAMVAASVLIPITSFITIPAALFGSSAVRASKKKKFLATEAGKDMMKYYYIAADRGNEEAKEKIEELSQYL
;
A
#
# COMPACT_ATOMS: atom_id res chain seq x y z
N MET A 1 25.16 48.62 -26.16
CA MET A 1 25.91 48.49 -24.90
C MET A 1 24.95 48.89 -23.79
N ALA A 2 24.30 47.92 -23.17
CA ALA A 2 23.53 48.18 -21.95
C ALA A 2 24.54 48.63 -20.89
N GLU A 3 24.22 49.66 -20.11
CA GLU A 3 25.01 50.03 -18.95
C GLU A 3 25.06 48.82 -18.01
N GLU A 4 26.23 48.19 -17.87
CA GLU A 4 26.47 47.20 -16.83
C GLU A 4 26.21 47.88 -15.48
N LYS A 5 25.15 47.46 -14.80
CA LYS A 5 24.94 47.82 -13.40
C LYS A 5 26.00 47.10 -12.59
N SER A 6 27.13 47.76 -12.39
CA SER A 6 28.21 47.26 -11.54
C SER A 6 27.89 47.55 -10.08
N PHE A 7 27.97 46.51 -9.27
CA PHE A 7 27.97 46.57 -7.82
C PHE A 7 29.39 46.29 -7.33
N GLU A 8 29.83 46.95 -6.27
CA GLU A 8 31.13 46.69 -5.66
C GLU A 8 30.91 46.40 -4.18
N MET A 9 31.47 45.29 -3.70
CA MET A 9 31.50 44.92 -2.28
C MET A 9 32.95 44.85 -1.82
N THR A 10 33.25 45.53 -0.72
CA THR A 10 34.51 45.32 -0.01
C THR A 10 34.35 44.12 0.90
N VAL A 11 34.92 42.98 0.49
CA VAL A 11 34.92 41.74 1.28
C VAL A 11 35.79 41.93 2.51
N SER A 12 35.21 41.79 3.70
CA SER A 12 35.94 41.82 4.97
C SER A 12 36.41 40.43 5.40
N LYS A 13 35.72 39.35 5.00
CA LYS A 13 36.08 37.97 5.38
C LYS A 13 35.69 36.92 4.34
N VAL A 14 36.54 35.90 4.16
CA VAL A 14 36.31 34.75 3.26
C VAL A 14 36.59 33.44 4.00
N LEU A 15 35.66 32.47 3.94
CA LEU A 15 35.79 31.14 4.53
C LEU A 15 35.60 30.05 3.47
N GLN A 16 36.53 29.10 3.43
CA GLN A 16 36.43 27.90 2.59
C GLN A 16 35.79 26.75 3.38
N ILE A 17 34.84 26.05 2.75
CA ILE A 17 34.13 24.87 3.29
C ILE A 17 34.41 23.66 2.38
N GLN A 18 34.18 22.44 2.88
CA GLN A 18 34.28 21.21 2.09
C GLN A 18 33.36 21.26 0.84
N GLY A 19 33.75 20.54 -0.22
CA GLY A 19 33.01 20.51 -1.49
C GLY A 19 33.29 21.68 -2.45
N GLY A 20 34.32 22.50 -2.20
CA GLY A 20 34.73 23.58 -3.09
C GLY A 20 33.96 24.90 -2.91
N ARG A 21 33.16 25.03 -1.84
CA ARG A 21 32.31 26.21 -1.59
C ARG A 21 33.00 27.27 -0.72
N ILE A 22 32.61 28.54 -0.90
CA ILE A 22 33.18 29.71 -0.24
C ILE A 22 32.07 30.58 0.35
N VAL A 23 32.22 31.06 1.59
CA VAL A 23 31.39 32.13 2.17
C VAL A 23 32.18 33.43 2.17
N ALA A 24 31.63 34.50 1.63
CA ALA A 24 32.23 35.83 1.66
C ALA A 24 31.27 36.82 2.33
N CYS A 25 31.77 37.65 3.25
CA CYS A 25 30.99 38.73 3.87
C CYS A 25 31.69 40.06 3.63
N GLY A 26 30.92 41.14 3.47
CA GLY A 26 31.47 42.45 3.21
C GLY A 26 30.45 43.57 3.09
N LYS A 27 30.97 44.79 2.95
CA LYS A 27 30.15 46.01 2.87
C LYS A 27 30.04 46.50 1.43
N ILE A 28 28.85 46.95 1.06
CA ILE A 28 28.59 47.48 -0.28
C ILE A 28 29.25 48.83 -0.41
N SER A 29 30.29 48.90 -1.24
CA SER A 29 31.02 50.11 -1.53
C SER A 29 30.42 50.92 -2.68
N LYS A 30 29.64 50.30 -3.57
CA LYS A 30 28.96 51.00 -4.69
C LYS A 30 27.83 50.18 -5.31
N GLY A 31 26.73 50.84 -5.69
CA GLY A 31 25.66 50.24 -6.51
C GLY A 31 24.50 49.62 -5.72
N SER A 32 23.53 49.04 -6.43
CA SER A 32 22.39 48.34 -5.83
C SER A 32 22.11 47.02 -6.55
N LEU A 33 21.86 45.95 -5.78
CA LEU A 33 21.61 44.61 -6.33
C LEU A 33 20.11 44.39 -6.54
N ALA A 34 19.73 43.78 -7.66
CA ALA A 34 18.34 43.45 -7.99
C ALA A 34 18.19 41.97 -8.36
N LYS A 35 16.94 41.51 -8.37
CA LYS A 35 16.59 40.17 -8.83
C LYS A 35 17.06 39.92 -10.27
N GLY A 36 17.99 38.98 -10.44
CA GLY A 36 18.46 38.50 -11.73
C GLY A 36 19.87 38.94 -12.13
N ASP A 37 20.74 39.33 -11.19
CA ASP A 37 22.13 39.72 -11.48
C ASP A 37 23.13 38.54 -11.14
N GLU A 38 24.03 38.06 -12.04
CA GLU A 38 25.03 36.95 -11.85
C GLU A 38 26.33 37.34 -11.20
N VAL A 39 26.84 36.61 -10.22
CA VAL A 39 28.00 37.05 -9.42
C VAL A 39 29.33 36.44 -9.90
N TYR A 40 30.35 37.27 -10.16
CA TYR A 40 31.71 36.86 -10.49
C TYR A 40 32.73 37.40 -9.48
N LEU A 41 33.71 36.58 -9.11
CA LEU A 41 34.85 36.98 -8.25
C LEU A 41 36.08 37.26 -9.13
N ASP A 42 36.51 38.52 -9.22
CA ASP A 42 37.78 38.88 -9.86
C ASP A 42 38.82 39.33 -8.83
N LYS A 43 40.05 38.86 -9.00
CA LYS A 43 41.20 39.21 -8.16
C LYS A 43 42.12 40.15 -8.92
N ALA A 44 41.64 41.37 -9.13
CA ALA A 44 42.51 42.45 -9.55
C ALA A 44 43.38 42.88 -8.34
N ASP A 45 44.70 42.69 -8.47
CA ASP A 45 45.74 43.47 -7.80
C ASP A 45 45.57 43.84 -6.30
N GLY A 46 45.40 42.80 -5.46
CA GLY A 46 46.11 42.73 -4.18
C GLY A 46 45.64 43.62 -3.02
N SER A 47 44.48 44.27 -3.08
CA SER A 47 43.96 44.94 -1.87
C SER A 47 42.44 45.01 -1.69
N ALA A 48 41.63 44.53 -2.63
CA ALA A 48 40.20 44.29 -2.41
C ALA A 48 39.68 43.22 -3.37
N TRP A 49 38.75 42.38 -2.91
CA TRP A 49 37.99 41.49 -3.79
C TRP A 49 37.00 42.34 -4.59
N LYS A 50 36.99 42.22 -5.92
CA LYS A 50 36.01 42.92 -6.75
C LYS A 50 35.01 41.90 -7.28
N ILE A 51 33.75 42.06 -6.87
CA ILE A 51 32.66 41.21 -7.32
C ILE A 51 31.94 41.94 -8.45
N CYS A 52 32.08 41.49 -9.70
CA CYS A 52 31.36 42.06 -10.86
C CYS A 52 30.18 41.15 -11.20
N ILE A 53 29.05 41.70 -11.67
CA ILE A 53 27.80 40.94 -11.77
C ILE A 53 27.08 41.05 -13.14
N ALA A 54 26.66 39.93 -13.79
CA ALA A 54 26.02 39.91 -15.12
C ALA A 54 24.94 38.81 -15.40
N GLY A 55 23.70 38.92 -14.87
CA GLY A 55 22.49 38.19 -15.37
C GLY A 55 22.14 36.74 -14.92
N ILE A 56 21.46 36.50 -13.78
CA ILE A 56 20.92 35.16 -13.38
C ILE A 56 19.46 34.99 -13.82
N GLU A 57 19.17 34.02 -14.68
CA GLU A 57 17.78 33.67 -15.04
C GLU A 57 17.04 32.81 -14.00
N ASN A 58 17.74 32.13 -13.09
CA ASN A 58 17.14 31.09 -12.23
C ASN A 58 17.24 31.31 -10.72
N ASN A 59 16.83 32.47 -10.20
CA ASN A 59 16.47 32.55 -8.78
C ASN A 59 15.40 33.59 -8.46
N ARG A 60 14.18 33.11 -8.20
CA ARG A 60 12.97 33.94 -8.31
C ARG A 60 12.52 34.65 -7.04
N LYS A 61 13.26 34.68 -5.90
CA LYS A 61 12.69 35.26 -4.66
C LYS A 61 13.52 36.10 -3.67
N LEU A 62 14.81 36.46 -3.86
CA LEU A 62 15.55 37.05 -2.70
C LEU A 62 16.10 38.48 -2.74
N VAL A 63 15.96 39.28 -3.79
CA VAL A 63 16.55 40.64 -3.76
C VAL A 63 15.60 41.67 -4.35
N GLU A 64 14.79 42.33 -3.51
CA GLU A 64 13.95 43.43 -3.97
C GLU A 64 14.74 44.74 -4.15
N LYS A 65 15.75 45.03 -3.31
CA LYS A 65 16.81 46.03 -3.54
C LYS A 65 17.80 46.01 -2.37
N ILE A 66 19.11 45.97 -2.63
CA ILE A 66 20.12 46.25 -1.59
C ILE A 66 20.85 47.54 -1.98
N SER A 67 21.04 48.48 -1.06
CA SER A 67 21.65 49.79 -1.32
C SER A 67 23.07 49.93 -0.78
N GLU A 68 23.81 50.86 -1.38
CA GLU A 68 25.14 51.30 -0.94
C GLU A 68 25.19 51.61 0.56
N GLY A 69 26.20 51.06 1.26
CA GLY A 69 26.40 51.25 2.69
C GLY A 69 25.89 50.11 3.59
N ASN A 70 25.08 49.17 3.07
CA ASN A 70 24.63 48.00 3.82
C ASN A 70 25.70 46.89 3.86
N GLU A 71 25.67 46.08 4.92
CA GLU A 71 26.51 44.89 5.05
C GLU A 71 25.76 43.65 4.53
N VAL A 72 26.46 42.78 3.80
CA VAL A 72 25.86 41.63 3.10
C VAL A 72 26.75 40.39 3.27
N GLY A 73 26.12 39.25 3.52
CA GLY A 73 26.73 37.93 3.44
C GLY A 73 26.42 37.27 2.10
N LEU A 74 27.39 36.57 1.51
CA LEU A 74 27.22 35.84 0.26
C LEU A 74 27.71 34.39 0.46
N LEU A 75 26.83 33.42 0.22
CA LEU A 75 27.20 32.02 0.13
C LEU A 75 27.46 31.68 -1.33
N LEU A 76 28.69 31.30 -1.66
CA LEU A 76 29.12 31.04 -3.03
C LEU A 76 29.40 29.54 -3.17
N SER A 77 28.47 28.81 -3.80
CA SER A 77 28.72 27.42 -4.21
C SER A 77 29.51 27.43 -5.51
N ALA A 78 30.73 26.86 -5.54
CA ALA A 78 31.53 26.74 -6.76
C ALA A 78 31.66 25.27 -7.19
N THR A 79 31.12 24.92 -8.36
CA THR A 79 31.48 23.66 -9.03
C THR A 79 32.67 23.92 -9.95
N GLY A 80 33.87 23.50 -9.54
CA GLY A 80 35.07 23.51 -10.38
C GLY A 80 35.97 24.74 -10.20
N PHE A 81 37.14 24.52 -9.62
CA PHE A 81 38.16 25.56 -9.44
C PHE A 81 38.96 25.73 -10.76
N SER A 82 38.75 26.84 -11.46
CA SER A 82 39.76 27.40 -12.35
C SER A 82 40.04 28.83 -11.91
N LYS A 83 41.31 29.26 -11.97
CA LYS A 83 41.78 30.58 -11.49
C LYS A 83 41.09 31.79 -12.12
N GLU A 84 40.25 31.56 -13.12
CA GLU A 84 39.67 32.60 -13.97
C GLU A 84 38.15 32.59 -13.97
N ASN A 85 37.45 31.59 -13.40
CA ASN A 85 35.99 31.56 -13.33
C ASN A 85 35.48 30.72 -12.15
N VAL A 86 34.64 31.34 -11.32
CA VAL A 86 33.83 30.68 -10.29
C VAL A 86 32.37 30.88 -10.67
N ASN A 87 31.64 29.79 -11.00
CA ASN A 87 30.18 29.85 -11.12
C ASN A 87 29.61 29.88 -9.70
N VAL A 88 28.78 30.88 -9.40
CA VAL A 88 28.29 31.17 -8.05
C VAL A 88 26.80 30.81 -7.90
N GLY A 89 26.46 30.06 -6.85
CA GLY A 89 25.08 29.77 -6.42
C GLY A 89 24.42 30.84 -5.51
N ASP A 90 23.28 30.47 -4.90
CA ASP A 90 22.32 31.31 -4.16
C ASP A 90 22.89 32.38 -3.20
N VAL A 91 22.35 33.60 -3.30
CA VAL A 91 22.65 34.74 -2.39
C VAL A 91 21.65 34.78 -1.23
N LEU A 92 22.13 34.68 0.01
CA LEU A 92 21.34 34.88 1.23
C LEU A 92 21.57 36.29 1.79
N TYR A 93 20.52 37.07 2.06
CA TYR A 93 20.63 38.48 2.51
C TYR A 93 19.92 38.74 3.84
N LYS A 94 20.52 39.61 4.67
CA LYS A 94 19.89 40.28 5.84
C LYS A 94 20.40 41.72 5.93
N GLU A 95 19.49 42.68 6.09
CA GLU A 95 19.82 44.11 6.27
C GLU A 95 20.11 44.43 7.74
N THR A 96 21.21 45.12 8.03
CA THR A 96 21.51 45.63 9.38
C THR A 96 21.24 47.13 9.43
N THR A 97 20.34 47.58 10.30
CA THR A 97 20.01 49.01 10.45
C THR A 97 20.97 49.78 11.35
N ASN A 98 21.97 49.14 11.97
CA ASN A 98 22.90 49.78 12.90
C ASN A 98 24.36 49.58 12.49
N ALA A 99 25.07 50.69 12.29
CA ALA A 99 26.49 50.73 11.88
C ALA A 99 27.48 50.30 12.98
N ASN A 100 27.00 49.70 14.08
CA ASN A 100 27.81 49.33 15.26
C ASN A 100 27.65 47.85 15.67
N ASP A 101 26.90 47.04 14.92
CA ASP A 101 26.85 45.60 15.18
C ASP A 101 28.18 45.00 14.68
N SER A 102 28.86 44.26 15.54
CA SER A 102 30.21 43.77 15.24
C SER A 102 30.14 42.70 14.15
N GLU A 103 31.15 42.60 13.27
CA GLU A 103 31.21 41.54 12.23
C GLU A 103 31.05 40.13 12.84
N SER A 104 31.40 39.92 14.11
CA SER A 104 31.15 38.67 14.84
C SER A 104 29.67 38.39 15.13
N ASP A 105 28.86 39.41 15.40
CA ASP A 105 27.42 39.25 15.64
C ASP A 105 26.71 38.83 14.34
N PHE A 106 27.15 39.35 13.19
CA PHE A 106 26.61 39.01 11.86
C PHE A 106 26.78 37.52 11.52
N PHE A 107 27.97 36.96 11.77
CA PHE A 107 28.23 35.52 11.55
C PHE A 107 27.51 34.63 12.55
N SER A 108 27.33 35.09 13.79
CA SER A 108 26.59 34.35 14.80
C SER A 108 25.08 34.34 14.57
N GLU A 109 24.51 35.44 14.08
CA GLU A 109 23.07 35.57 13.86
C GLU A 109 22.60 34.91 12.55
N ILE A 110 23.42 34.94 11.51
CA ILE A 110 23.07 34.36 10.20
C ILE A 110 23.61 32.94 10.05
N PHE A 111 24.82 32.69 10.56
CA PHE A 111 25.54 31.43 10.37
C PHE A 111 25.85 30.70 11.70
N GLY A 112 25.35 31.15 12.85
CA GLY A 112 25.59 30.47 14.15
C GLY A 112 27.04 30.50 14.67
N ILE A 113 27.98 31.20 14.01
CA ILE A 113 29.41 31.18 14.34
C ILE A 113 29.74 32.27 15.37
N ASN A 114 29.72 31.91 16.66
CA ASN A 114 30.22 32.75 17.74
C ASN A 114 31.76 32.63 17.87
N ASP A 115 32.42 33.78 17.72
CA ASP A 115 33.85 34.05 17.82
C ASP A 115 34.75 33.49 16.71
N ALA A 116 35.40 34.43 16.02
CA ALA A 116 36.51 34.23 15.11
C ALA A 116 37.79 33.86 15.89
N GLU A 117 37.78 32.70 16.54
CA GLU A 117 38.99 31.87 16.53
C GLU A 117 38.86 30.92 15.36
N GLU A 118 39.99 30.60 14.73
CA GLU A 118 40.16 29.56 13.72
C GLU A 118 39.73 28.21 14.34
N LYS A 119 38.41 27.99 14.45
CA LYS A 119 37.86 26.75 14.98
C LYS A 119 38.04 25.70 13.89
N THR A 120 38.84 24.72 14.26
CA THR A 120 39.18 23.47 13.55
C THR A 120 37.94 22.85 12.90
N GLU A 121 38.16 22.14 11.78
CA GLU A 121 37.18 21.45 10.89
C GLU A 121 35.82 21.06 11.50
N THR A 122 35.81 20.60 12.74
CA THR A 122 34.66 20.19 13.54
C THR A 122 33.54 21.23 13.70
N SER A 123 33.82 22.55 13.70
CA SER A 123 32.75 23.57 13.82
C SER A 123 32.14 23.99 12.48
N LYS A 124 32.73 23.57 11.35
CA LYS A 124 32.21 23.84 10.01
C LYS A 124 31.28 22.73 9.53
N GLU A 125 31.54 21.49 9.92
CA GLU A 125 30.64 20.35 9.69
C GLU A 125 29.30 20.58 10.39
N SER A 126 29.29 21.01 11.66
CA SER A 126 28.04 21.26 12.38
C SER A 126 27.15 22.33 11.74
N PHE A 127 27.74 23.36 11.12
CA PHE A 127 26.98 24.43 10.47
C PHE A 127 26.31 23.95 9.17
N VAL A 128 26.98 23.08 8.42
CA VAL A 128 26.45 22.50 7.20
C VAL A 128 25.32 21.51 7.51
N ASP A 129 25.49 20.75 8.59
CA ASP A 129 24.47 19.85 9.12
C ASP A 129 23.22 20.61 9.57
N ASP A 130 23.39 21.76 10.23
CA ASP A 130 22.28 22.63 10.66
C ASP A 130 21.44 23.17 9.49
N ILE A 131 22.08 23.54 8.37
CA ILE A 131 21.38 23.97 7.15
C ILE A 131 20.63 22.78 6.51
N SER A 132 21.28 21.62 6.41
CA SER A 132 20.65 20.42 5.85
C SER A 132 19.42 20.01 6.67
N ALA A 133 19.52 20.06 8.00
CA ALA A 133 18.42 19.77 8.92
C ALA A 133 17.23 20.74 8.76
N ASP A 134 17.47 22.04 8.56
CA ASP A 134 16.40 23.02 8.31
C ASP A 134 15.66 22.73 6.99
N PHE A 135 16.40 22.36 5.93
CA PHE A 135 15.78 21.96 4.67
C PHE A 135 14.98 20.65 4.79
N ILE A 136 15.49 19.65 5.52
CA ILE A 136 14.75 18.41 5.79
C ILE A 136 13.46 18.73 6.55
N LYS A 137 13.51 19.62 7.54
CA LYS A 137 12.31 20.05 8.27
C LYS A 137 11.29 20.71 7.36
N LYS A 138 11.73 21.64 6.49
CA LYS A 138 10.86 22.31 5.51
C LYS A 138 10.27 21.32 4.50
N ALA A 139 11.05 20.30 4.11
CA ALA A 139 10.57 19.24 3.23
C ALA A 139 9.42 18.46 3.87
N LYS A 140 9.60 18.01 5.12
CA LYS A 140 8.54 17.32 5.89
C LYS A 140 7.29 18.18 6.10
N GLU A 141 7.45 19.48 6.32
CA GLU A 141 6.32 20.42 6.41
C GLU A 141 5.56 20.59 5.07
N ALA A 142 6.24 20.42 3.93
CA ALA A 142 5.64 20.43 2.60
C ALA A 142 4.90 19.12 2.31
N GLU A 143 5.46 17.97 2.68
CA GLU A 143 4.79 16.65 2.58
C GLU A 143 3.49 16.60 3.37
N GLN A 144 3.48 17.15 4.60
CA GLN A 144 2.24 17.25 5.41
C GLN A 144 1.13 18.05 4.71
N LYS A 145 1.49 18.95 3.80
CA LYS A 145 0.56 19.74 2.99
C LYS A 145 0.30 19.11 1.61
N LYS A 146 0.85 17.92 1.36
CA LYS A 146 0.83 17.21 0.07
C LYS A 146 1.46 18.01 -1.08
N ASP A 147 2.43 18.87 -0.78
CA ASP A 147 3.22 19.59 -1.79
C ASP A 147 4.55 18.87 -2.02
N TYR A 148 4.47 17.71 -2.67
CA TYR A 148 5.62 16.81 -2.85
C TYR A 148 6.71 17.39 -3.75
N LYS A 149 6.32 18.28 -4.68
CA LYS A 149 7.27 18.99 -5.53
C LYS A 149 8.14 19.94 -4.70
N LEU A 150 7.53 20.72 -3.81
CA LEU A 150 8.26 21.59 -2.90
C LEU A 150 9.09 20.77 -1.90
N ALA A 151 8.59 19.63 -1.43
CA ALA A 151 9.35 18.72 -0.59
C ALA A 151 10.63 18.23 -1.31
N LEU A 152 10.50 17.78 -2.57
CA LEU A 152 11.65 17.39 -3.40
C LEU A 152 12.67 18.53 -3.53
N GLU A 153 12.23 19.76 -3.82
CA GLU A 153 13.14 20.91 -3.91
C GLU A 153 13.93 21.13 -2.61
N HIS A 154 13.29 20.92 -1.45
CA HIS A 154 13.94 21.02 -0.16
C HIS A 154 14.88 19.85 0.13
N TYR A 155 14.52 18.62 -0.20
CA TYR A 155 15.42 17.47 -0.05
C TYR A 155 16.63 17.55 -0.97
N LEU A 156 16.48 17.99 -2.22
CA LEU A 156 17.59 18.24 -3.13
C LEU A 156 18.58 19.24 -2.53
N LYS A 157 18.07 20.34 -1.95
CA LYS A 157 18.90 21.31 -1.22
C LYS A 157 19.59 20.67 -0.01
N ALA A 158 18.87 19.90 0.80
CA ALA A 158 19.44 19.22 1.96
C ALA A 158 20.57 18.24 1.57
N SER A 159 20.38 17.49 0.49
CA SER A 159 21.39 16.61 -0.10
C SER A 159 22.58 17.40 -0.62
N ASP A 160 22.35 18.53 -1.31
CA ASP A 160 23.42 19.36 -1.84
C ASP A 160 24.23 20.04 -0.73
N TYR A 161 23.59 20.52 0.33
CA TYR A 161 24.26 21.26 1.41
C TYR A 161 25.04 20.33 2.33
N GLY A 162 24.40 19.29 2.89
CA GLY A 162 24.99 18.44 3.94
C GLY A 162 25.13 16.97 3.60
N ASP A 163 24.90 16.57 2.34
CA ASP A 163 25.09 15.20 1.90
C ASP A 163 24.32 14.19 2.78
N SER A 164 23.09 14.56 3.18
CA SER A 164 22.28 13.79 4.12
C SER A 164 21.75 12.49 3.50
N ALA A 165 22.03 11.36 4.15
CA ALA A 165 21.50 10.06 3.76
C ALA A 165 19.96 9.98 3.88
N GLU A 166 19.37 10.73 4.81
CA GLU A 166 17.91 10.86 4.92
C GLU A 166 17.34 11.60 3.72
N ALA A 167 17.91 12.76 3.38
CA ALA A 167 17.46 13.53 2.22
C ALA A 167 17.61 12.76 0.91
N GLN A 168 18.73 12.04 0.75
CA GLN A 168 18.97 11.18 -0.41
C GLN A 168 17.94 10.06 -0.51
N CYS A 169 17.63 9.39 0.60
CA CYS A 169 16.58 8.38 0.63
C CYS A 169 15.23 8.95 0.20
N GLN A 170 14.84 10.12 0.71
CA GLN A 170 13.56 10.76 0.37
C GLN A 170 13.47 11.25 -1.09
N ILE A 171 14.59 11.67 -1.69
CA ILE A 171 14.64 11.94 -3.13
C ILE A 171 14.42 10.65 -3.93
N GLY A 172 15.00 9.54 -3.46
CA GLY A 172 14.76 8.20 -4.02
C GLY A 172 13.28 7.83 -3.99
N GLU A 173 12.63 8.01 -2.83
CA GLU A 173 11.18 7.77 -2.64
C GLU A 173 10.34 8.60 -3.59
N TYR A 174 10.64 9.89 -3.75
CA TYR A 174 9.90 10.74 -4.67
C TYR A 174 9.89 10.16 -6.10
N TYR A 175 11.07 9.81 -6.63
CA TYR A 175 11.15 9.29 -8.00
C TYR A 175 10.56 7.89 -8.13
N TYR A 176 10.63 7.07 -7.08
CA TYR A 176 9.97 5.78 -7.05
C TYR A 176 8.44 5.93 -7.05
N ASN A 177 7.88 6.87 -6.29
CA ASN A 177 6.44 7.14 -6.23
C ASN A 177 5.90 7.74 -7.54
N VAL A 178 6.73 8.51 -8.26
CA VAL A 178 6.40 8.91 -9.64
C VAL A 178 6.21 7.68 -10.53
N PHE A 179 7.10 6.69 -10.43
CA PHE A 179 7.01 5.45 -11.21
C PHE A 179 5.76 4.63 -10.84
N GLN A 180 5.37 4.61 -9.57
CA GLN A 180 4.16 3.93 -9.09
C GLN A 180 2.85 4.68 -9.41
N GLU A 181 2.92 5.83 -10.10
CA GLU A 181 1.78 6.69 -10.43
C GLU A 181 1.00 7.18 -9.18
N GLU A 182 1.70 7.37 -8.06
CA GLU A 182 1.11 7.83 -6.80
C GLU A 182 0.55 9.26 -6.91
N GLU A 183 -0.57 9.53 -6.23
CA GLU A 183 -1.26 10.82 -6.33
C GLU A 183 -0.40 11.97 -5.80
N GLY A 184 -0.19 12.98 -6.65
CA GLY A 184 0.54 14.22 -6.29
C GLY A 184 2.02 14.22 -6.64
N TYR A 185 2.57 13.11 -7.17
CA TYR A 185 3.95 13.03 -7.65
C TYR A 185 4.02 13.37 -9.15
N GLU A 186 4.97 14.22 -9.53
CA GLU A 186 5.11 14.68 -10.92
C GLU A 186 6.42 14.17 -11.53
N ALA A 187 6.32 13.58 -12.73
CA ALA A 187 7.48 13.06 -13.48
C ALA A 187 8.40 14.13 -14.06
N ASP A 188 7.96 15.40 -14.14
CA ASP A 188 8.72 16.50 -14.72
C ASP A 188 9.35 16.17 -16.10
N GLY A 189 8.65 15.38 -16.90
CA GLY A 189 9.06 14.97 -18.25
C GLY A 189 10.01 13.77 -18.33
N LEU A 190 10.25 13.08 -17.21
CA LEU A 190 10.99 11.82 -17.16
C LEU A 190 10.09 10.65 -17.59
N SER A 191 10.69 9.64 -18.23
CA SER A 191 10.04 8.33 -18.40
C SER A 191 10.17 7.47 -17.13
N ASP A 192 9.34 6.45 -17.01
CA ASP A 192 9.36 5.45 -15.92
C ASP A 192 10.75 4.89 -15.65
N GLU A 193 11.47 4.48 -16.72
CA GLU A 193 12.85 3.98 -16.61
C GLU A 193 13.81 5.04 -16.05
N GLN A 194 13.64 6.31 -16.42
CA GLN A 194 14.47 7.41 -15.91
C GLN A 194 14.14 7.75 -14.45
N CYS A 195 12.88 7.59 -14.04
CA CYS A 195 12.47 7.72 -12.64
C CYS A 195 13.10 6.62 -11.79
N LEU A 196 13.05 5.36 -12.24
CA LEU A 196 13.73 4.25 -11.58
C LEU A 196 15.25 4.45 -11.51
N ASP A 197 15.89 4.93 -12.59
CA ASP A 197 17.33 5.22 -12.58
C ASP A 197 17.71 6.29 -11.56
N LYS A 198 16.91 7.36 -11.45
CA LYS A 198 17.12 8.38 -10.42
C LYS A 198 16.88 7.85 -9.01
N ALA A 199 15.83 7.05 -8.82
CA ALA A 199 15.55 6.43 -7.53
C ALA A 199 16.75 5.56 -7.08
N ILE A 200 17.26 4.71 -7.98
CA ILE A 200 18.45 3.88 -7.75
C ILE A 200 19.67 4.75 -7.40
N GLU A 201 19.93 5.82 -8.14
CA GLU A 201 21.07 6.71 -7.89
C GLU A 201 21.04 7.27 -6.45
N TYR A 202 19.89 7.77 -6.03
CA TYR A 202 19.73 8.38 -4.71
C TYR A 202 19.68 7.37 -3.57
N TYR A 203 19.04 6.21 -3.77
CA TYR A 203 19.09 5.12 -2.80
C TYR A 203 20.51 4.57 -2.64
N GLN A 204 21.30 4.44 -3.72
CA GLN A 204 22.71 4.04 -3.63
C GLN A 204 23.52 5.02 -2.77
N LYS A 205 23.39 6.33 -3.02
CA LYS A 205 24.05 7.37 -2.22
C LYS A 205 23.67 7.29 -0.73
N ALA A 206 22.40 7.04 -0.42
CA ALA A 206 21.93 6.88 0.95
C ALA A 206 22.43 5.57 1.59
N ALA A 207 22.39 4.45 0.85
CA ALA A 207 22.82 3.13 1.31
C ALA A 207 24.33 3.07 1.57
N GLU A 208 25.16 3.72 0.75
CA GLU A 208 26.62 3.85 0.97
C GLU A 208 26.95 4.53 2.31
N LYS A 209 26.00 5.28 2.88
CA LYS A 209 26.10 5.92 4.19
C LYS A 209 25.43 5.14 5.31
N GLY A 210 24.98 3.93 5.04
CA GLY A 210 24.35 3.05 6.02
C GLY A 210 22.86 3.29 6.24
N ASN A 211 22.16 3.99 5.32
CA ASN A 211 20.70 4.06 5.38
C ASN A 211 20.10 2.69 5.03
N LYS A 212 19.62 1.98 6.05
CA LYS A 212 19.03 0.64 5.91
C LYS A 212 17.76 0.62 5.08
N HIS A 213 16.91 1.62 5.18
CA HIS A 213 15.71 1.69 4.35
C HIS A 213 16.09 1.81 2.87
N ALA A 214 17.07 2.65 2.53
CA ALA A 214 17.57 2.75 1.17
C ALA A 214 18.19 1.45 0.65
N GLU A 215 18.90 0.69 1.49
CA GLU A 215 19.41 -0.65 1.12
C GLU A 215 18.26 -1.59 0.72
N TYR A 216 17.15 -1.58 1.46
CA TYR A 216 15.96 -2.36 1.14
C TYR A 216 15.26 -1.86 -0.14
N LYS A 217 15.06 -0.54 -0.28
CA LYS A 217 14.41 0.07 -1.45
C LYS A 217 15.16 -0.16 -2.76
N LEU A 218 16.49 -0.36 -2.70
CA LEU A 218 17.25 -0.77 -3.87
C LEU A 218 16.79 -2.12 -4.42
N TYR A 219 16.48 -3.09 -3.56
CA TYR A 219 15.92 -4.37 -3.99
C TYR A 219 14.61 -4.15 -4.76
N GLU A 220 13.64 -3.42 -4.18
CA GLU A 220 12.35 -3.16 -4.83
C GLU A 220 12.52 -2.48 -6.18
N THR A 221 13.35 -1.44 -6.23
CA THR A 221 13.56 -0.64 -7.45
C THR A 221 14.21 -1.46 -8.56
N PHE A 222 15.20 -2.31 -8.24
CA PHE A 222 15.79 -3.23 -9.23
C PHE A 222 14.82 -4.33 -9.65
N PHE A 223 13.97 -4.81 -8.74
CA PHE A 223 12.95 -5.81 -9.05
C PHE A 223 11.95 -5.27 -10.07
N ASP A 224 11.44 -4.06 -9.85
CA ASP A 224 10.48 -3.38 -10.74
C ASP A 224 11.09 -2.99 -12.09
N LYS A 225 12.39 -2.66 -12.09
CA LYS A 225 13.16 -2.50 -13.34
C LYS A 225 13.33 -3.80 -14.14
N GLY A 226 12.97 -4.95 -13.56
CA GLY A 226 13.09 -6.27 -14.16
C GLY A 226 14.46 -6.94 -13.96
N GLU A 227 15.36 -6.34 -13.18
CA GLU A 227 16.69 -6.88 -12.83
C GLU A 227 16.60 -7.87 -11.63
N LYS A 228 15.70 -8.86 -11.71
CA LYS A 228 15.32 -9.72 -10.57
C LYS A 228 16.48 -10.45 -9.89
N GLU A 229 17.40 -11.03 -10.66
CA GLU A 229 18.56 -11.74 -10.10
C GLU A 229 19.44 -10.82 -9.24
N LYS A 230 19.63 -9.59 -9.70
CA LYS A 230 20.39 -8.57 -8.97
C LYS A 230 19.63 -8.09 -7.75
N ALA A 231 18.32 -7.85 -7.89
CA ALA A 231 17.46 -7.46 -6.78
C ALA A 231 17.54 -8.49 -5.64
N PHE A 232 17.36 -9.77 -5.95
CA PHE A 232 17.42 -10.83 -4.94
C PHE A 232 18.79 -10.95 -4.28
N LYS A 233 19.87 -10.83 -5.04
CA LYS A 233 21.21 -10.81 -4.47
C LYS A 233 21.39 -9.65 -3.48
N MET A 234 20.91 -8.46 -3.83
CA MET A 234 20.98 -7.29 -2.94
C MET A 234 20.12 -7.46 -1.68
N LEU A 235 18.95 -8.07 -1.82
CA LEU A 235 18.08 -8.42 -0.69
C LEU A 235 18.79 -9.37 0.28
N GLU A 236 19.41 -10.43 -0.24
CA GLU A 236 20.20 -11.39 0.56
C GLU A 236 21.36 -10.70 1.29
N GLU A 237 22.19 -9.92 0.57
CA GLU A 237 23.32 -9.18 1.17
C GLU A 237 22.85 -8.21 2.26
N SER A 238 21.74 -7.50 2.03
CA SER A 238 21.17 -6.57 3.02
C SER A 238 20.61 -7.31 4.24
N ALA A 239 19.88 -8.42 4.05
CA ALA A 239 19.35 -9.24 5.12
C ALA A 239 20.46 -9.86 5.99
N GLU A 240 21.53 -10.37 5.36
CA GLU A 240 22.73 -10.88 6.03
C GLU A 240 23.46 -9.80 6.84
N SER A 241 23.39 -8.54 6.40
CA SER A 241 23.94 -7.39 7.14
C SER A 241 23.13 -6.99 8.38
N GLY A 242 21.98 -7.64 8.63
CA GLY A 242 21.11 -7.37 9.77
C GLY A 242 19.98 -6.38 9.49
N ASN A 243 19.70 -6.05 8.22
CA ASN A 243 18.58 -5.18 7.88
C ASN A 243 17.24 -5.90 8.09
N LEU A 244 16.40 -5.37 8.98
CA LEU A 244 15.14 -6.01 9.41
C LEU A 244 14.09 -6.06 8.29
N GLU A 245 13.97 -5.01 7.49
CA GLU A 245 13.04 -4.96 6.35
C GLU A 245 13.45 -6.00 5.30
N SER A 246 14.75 -6.07 5.01
CA SER A 246 15.31 -7.07 4.09
C SER A 246 15.15 -8.49 4.62
N GLN A 247 15.35 -8.74 5.91
CA GLN A 247 15.12 -10.05 6.53
C GLN A 247 13.64 -10.46 6.43
N ASN A 248 12.71 -9.55 6.74
CA ASN A 248 11.28 -9.81 6.59
C ASN A 248 10.92 -10.12 5.14
N MET A 249 11.35 -9.29 4.18
CA MET A 249 11.05 -9.49 2.76
C MET A 249 11.70 -10.76 2.21
N LEU A 250 12.94 -11.10 2.60
CA LEU A 250 13.58 -12.36 2.22
C LEU A 250 12.82 -13.57 2.77
N GLY A 251 12.30 -13.44 4.01
CA GLY A 251 11.34 -14.38 4.57
C GLY A 251 10.13 -14.57 3.66
N THR A 252 9.53 -13.49 3.19
CA THR A 252 8.37 -13.49 2.28
C THR A 252 8.69 -14.11 0.92
N CYS A 253 9.82 -13.75 0.30
CA CYS A 253 10.23 -14.31 -0.98
C CYS A 253 10.48 -15.82 -0.92
N LYS A 254 11.02 -16.33 0.19
CA LYS A 254 11.27 -17.76 0.38
C LYS A 254 10.05 -18.55 0.85
N THR A 255 9.02 -17.87 1.37
CA THR A 255 7.78 -18.50 1.85
C THR A 255 6.72 -18.60 0.76
N PHE A 256 6.62 -17.60 -0.13
CA PHE A 256 5.52 -17.50 -1.10
C PHE A 256 6.00 -17.46 -2.55
N GLU A 257 5.29 -18.16 -3.42
CA GLU A 257 5.60 -18.35 -4.86
C GLU A 257 5.41 -17.07 -5.72
N ARG A 258 5.17 -15.92 -5.07
CA ARG A 258 4.75 -14.66 -5.71
C ARG A 258 5.87 -13.95 -6.47
N PHE A 259 7.13 -14.10 -6.04
CA PHE A 259 8.23 -13.23 -6.50
C PHE A 259 9.12 -13.89 -7.56
N GLY A 260 9.03 -15.21 -7.74
CA GLY A 260 9.89 -15.98 -8.65
C GLY A 260 11.26 -16.34 -8.07
N MET A 261 11.43 -16.19 -6.75
CA MET A 261 12.53 -16.81 -6.00
C MET A 261 12.19 -18.28 -5.71
N GLU A 262 13.22 -19.13 -5.60
CA GLU A 262 13.02 -20.52 -5.16
C GLU A 262 12.48 -20.55 -3.72
N ILE A 263 11.36 -21.25 -3.52
CA ILE A 263 10.74 -21.40 -2.20
C ILE A 263 11.59 -22.31 -1.33
N ASN A 264 11.79 -21.86 -0.10
CA ASN A 264 12.23 -22.67 1.02
C ASN A 264 11.57 -22.14 2.30
N GLU A 265 10.40 -22.68 2.64
CA GLU A 265 9.60 -22.18 3.75
C GLU A 265 10.35 -22.25 5.09
N GLU A 266 11.14 -23.31 5.34
CA GLU A 266 11.95 -23.44 6.55
C GLU A 266 13.00 -22.33 6.67
N GLU A 267 13.57 -21.92 5.53
CA GLU A 267 14.49 -20.79 5.47
C GLU A 267 13.75 -19.45 5.62
N GLY A 268 12.57 -19.33 5.01
CA GLY A 268 11.70 -18.16 5.16
C GLY A 268 11.37 -17.86 6.62
N VAL A 269 10.96 -18.88 7.38
CA VAL A 269 10.73 -18.78 8.82
C VAL A 269 11.98 -18.34 9.58
N LYS A 270 13.18 -18.83 9.21
CA LYS A 270 14.42 -18.41 9.88
C LYS A 270 14.65 -16.91 9.72
N TRP A 271 14.41 -16.37 8.53
CA TRP A 271 14.55 -14.94 8.26
C TRP A 271 13.50 -14.11 9.01
N TYR A 272 12.23 -14.54 9.01
CA TYR A 272 11.21 -13.89 9.84
C TYR A 272 11.60 -13.90 11.32
N ARG A 273 12.09 -15.03 11.84
CA ARG A 273 12.53 -15.15 13.24
C ARG A 273 13.67 -14.19 13.56
N MET A 274 14.67 -14.07 12.69
CA MET A 274 15.79 -13.14 12.90
C MET A 274 15.32 -11.69 13.02
N ALA A 275 14.35 -11.26 12.20
CA ALA A 275 13.78 -9.91 12.28
C ALA A 275 12.84 -9.75 13.50
N ALA A 276 12.00 -10.76 13.76
CA ALA A 276 11.02 -10.76 14.83
C ALA A 276 11.66 -10.68 16.23
N GLU A 277 12.75 -11.43 16.45
CA GLU A 277 13.51 -11.44 17.70
C GLU A 277 14.21 -10.09 17.97
N GLN A 278 14.45 -9.30 16.93
CA GLN A 278 14.97 -7.94 17.03
C GLN A 278 13.88 -6.87 17.17
N GLY A 279 12.61 -7.27 17.25
CA GLY A 279 11.48 -6.37 17.47
C GLY A 279 10.80 -5.86 16.20
N TYR A 280 11.06 -6.44 15.02
CA TYR A 280 10.36 -6.03 13.80
C TYR A 280 8.92 -6.57 13.78
N ALA A 281 7.94 -5.71 14.07
CA ALA A 281 6.55 -6.12 14.33
C ALA A 281 5.86 -6.85 13.17
N GLU A 282 6.14 -6.46 11.93
CA GLU A 282 5.61 -7.15 10.75
C GLU A 282 6.16 -8.58 10.64
N ALA A 283 7.46 -8.79 10.89
CA ALA A 283 8.03 -10.13 10.90
C ALA A 283 7.50 -10.98 12.06
N GLN A 284 7.12 -10.37 13.19
CA GLN A 284 6.44 -11.08 14.27
C GLN A 284 5.07 -11.59 13.82
N CYS A 285 4.29 -10.78 13.09
CA CYS A 285 3.02 -11.23 12.52
C CYS A 285 3.22 -12.31 11.46
N ASN A 286 4.20 -12.16 10.57
CA ASN A 286 4.51 -13.17 9.55
C ASN A 286 4.95 -14.50 10.19
N LEU A 287 5.80 -14.45 11.22
CA LEU A 287 6.19 -15.64 11.98
C LEU A 287 5.00 -16.28 12.69
N ALA A 288 4.12 -15.47 13.29
CA ALA A 288 2.89 -15.94 13.91
C ALA A 288 1.99 -16.67 12.90
N PHE A 289 1.84 -16.10 11.70
CA PHE A 289 1.09 -16.71 10.61
C PHE A 289 1.68 -18.05 10.17
N CYS A 290 3.01 -18.15 10.06
CA CYS A 290 3.69 -19.41 9.78
C CYS A 290 3.36 -20.49 10.83
N TYR A 291 3.36 -20.14 12.12
CA TYR A 291 2.96 -21.05 13.19
C TYR A 291 1.47 -21.41 13.16
N LYS A 292 0.58 -20.46 12.89
CA LYS A 292 -0.87 -20.68 12.75
C LYS A 292 -1.18 -21.65 11.61
N ARG A 293 -0.41 -21.59 10.51
CA ARG A 293 -0.68 -22.36 9.27
C ARG A 293 0.22 -23.58 9.08
N GLY A 294 1.30 -23.73 9.84
CA GLY A 294 2.29 -24.78 9.66
C GLY A 294 3.17 -24.59 8.41
N ILE A 295 3.49 -23.34 8.06
CA ILE A 295 4.30 -23.03 6.88
C ILE A 295 5.76 -22.98 7.30
N GLY A 296 6.60 -23.88 6.78
CA GLY A 296 8.02 -23.98 7.15
C GLY A 296 8.32 -24.37 8.61
N VAL A 297 7.30 -24.56 9.44
CA VAL A 297 7.36 -25.01 10.84
C VAL A 297 6.17 -25.89 11.18
N GLU A 298 6.28 -26.71 12.22
CA GLU A 298 5.12 -27.42 12.78
C GLU A 298 4.08 -26.40 13.29
N PRO A 299 2.78 -26.60 13.01
CA PRO A 299 1.74 -25.73 13.51
C PRO A 299 1.75 -25.62 15.05
N ASP A 300 1.70 -24.40 15.56
CA ASP A 300 1.66 -24.12 17.00
C ASP A 300 0.83 -22.85 17.27
N MET A 301 -0.41 -23.04 17.71
CA MET A 301 -1.33 -21.93 17.95
C MET A 301 -0.92 -21.08 19.16
N GLU A 302 -0.29 -21.67 20.19
CA GLU A 302 0.19 -20.91 21.34
C GLU A 302 1.35 -19.99 20.94
N GLU A 303 2.23 -20.47 20.07
CA GLU A 303 3.34 -19.67 19.57
C GLU A 303 2.86 -18.58 18.60
N ALA A 304 1.88 -18.88 17.74
CA ALA A 304 1.21 -17.86 16.92
C ALA A 304 0.63 -16.73 17.78
N TYR A 305 -0.17 -17.09 18.80
CA TYR A 305 -0.73 -16.12 19.74
C TYR A 305 0.34 -15.23 20.40
N LYS A 306 1.45 -15.83 20.87
CA LYS A 306 2.54 -15.06 21.50
C LYS A 306 3.12 -14.02 20.55
N TRP A 307 3.42 -14.40 19.31
CA TRP A 307 4.03 -13.49 18.34
C TRP A 307 3.07 -12.39 17.88
N TYR A 308 1.80 -12.71 17.59
CA TYR A 308 0.77 -11.70 17.33
C TYR A 308 0.64 -10.72 18.50
N LYS A 309 0.64 -11.24 19.74
CA LYS A 309 0.58 -10.41 20.93
C LYS A 309 1.75 -9.44 21.06
N ILE A 310 2.98 -9.88 20.79
CA ILE A 310 4.17 -9.02 20.84
C ILE A 310 4.06 -7.90 19.78
N ALA A 311 3.56 -8.19 18.58
CA ALA A 311 3.34 -7.18 17.56
C ALA A 311 2.22 -6.20 17.94
N ALA A 312 1.10 -6.71 18.46
CA ALA A 312 -0.05 -5.93 18.90
C ALA A 312 0.30 -4.94 20.02
N GLU A 313 1.10 -5.39 20.99
CA GLU A 313 1.56 -4.58 22.13
C GLU A 313 2.52 -3.45 21.71
N GLN A 314 3.18 -3.58 20.56
CA GLN A 314 3.97 -2.50 19.94
C GLN A 314 3.13 -1.48 19.16
N GLY A 315 1.82 -1.72 19.01
CA GLY A 315 0.93 -0.84 18.28
C GLY A 315 0.72 -1.22 16.82
N TYR A 316 1.29 -2.31 16.33
CA TYR A 316 1.20 -2.68 14.91
C TYR A 316 -0.25 -3.09 14.55
N PRO A 317 -0.94 -2.39 13.62
CA PRO A 317 -2.38 -2.59 13.38
C PRO A 317 -2.76 -4.03 12.99
N GLU A 318 -2.07 -4.63 12.02
CA GLU A 318 -2.30 -6.04 11.61
C GLU A 318 -2.14 -7.00 12.80
N GLY A 319 -1.12 -6.78 13.64
CA GLY A 319 -0.89 -7.60 14.83
C GLY A 319 -2.00 -7.45 15.87
N GLN A 320 -2.55 -6.24 16.02
CA GLN A 320 -3.72 -5.98 16.87
C GLN A 320 -4.96 -6.66 16.32
N ASP A 321 -5.20 -6.59 15.01
CA ASP A 321 -6.31 -7.26 14.36
C ASP A 321 -6.23 -8.80 14.54
N GLU A 322 -5.08 -9.40 14.23
CA GLU A 322 -4.87 -10.83 14.38
C GLU A 322 -4.91 -11.28 15.86
N LEU A 323 -4.51 -10.43 16.80
CA LEU A 323 -4.73 -10.71 18.22
C LEU A 323 -6.22 -10.67 18.59
N GLY A 324 -7.00 -9.79 17.96
CA GLY A 324 -8.46 -9.81 18.04
C GLY A 324 -9.04 -11.14 17.56
N ASN A 325 -8.59 -11.60 16.39
CA ASN A 325 -8.96 -12.91 15.81
C ASN A 325 -8.58 -14.07 16.74
N CYS A 326 -7.44 -13.99 17.42
CA CYS A 326 -7.04 -15.01 18.39
C CYS A 326 -8.03 -15.12 19.55
N TYR A 327 -8.50 -13.99 20.09
CA TYR A 327 -9.50 -14.00 21.15
C TYR A 327 -10.90 -14.34 20.67
N GLU A 328 -11.29 -14.00 19.44
CA GLU A 328 -12.62 -14.34 18.92
C GLU A 328 -12.75 -15.85 18.66
N LEU A 329 -11.72 -16.45 18.05
CA LEU A 329 -11.75 -17.83 17.56
C LEU A 329 -11.01 -18.84 18.46
N GLY A 330 -10.45 -18.37 19.58
CA GLY A 330 -9.72 -19.23 20.52
C GLY A 330 -8.39 -19.76 19.99
N ILE A 331 -7.68 -18.98 19.16
CA ILE A 331 -6.42 -19.39 18.55
C ILE A 331 -5.29 -19.19 19.57
N GLY A 332 -4.85 -20.29 20.20
CA GLY A 332 -3.74 -20.28 21.16
C GLY A 332 -4.05 -19.63 22.52
N VAL A 333 -5.29 -19.16 22.69
CA VAL A 333 -5.82 -18.51 23.89
C VAL A 333 -7.30 -18.88 24.06
N GLU A 334 -7.84 -18.76 25.28
CA GLU A 334 -9.27 -18.92 25.51
C GLU A 334 -10.07 -17.83 24.80
N GLU A 335 -11.21 -18.21 24.21
CA GLU A 335 -12.13 -17.28 23.56
C GLU A 335 -12.55 -16.16 24.53
N ASN A 336 -12.45 -14.92 24.08
CA ASN A 336 -12.84 -13.74 24.83
C ASN A 336 -13.33 -12.63 23.88
N PRO A 337 -14.64 -12.59 23.58
CA PRO A 337 -15.21 -11.59 22.68
C PRO A 337 -14.94 -10.14 23.11
N GLU A 338 -14.89 -9.85 24.42
CA GLU A 338 -14.60 -8.49 24.91
C GLU A 338 -13.16 -8.06 24.61
N GLU A 339 -12.19 -8.97 24.72
CA GLU A 339 -10.81 -8.69 24.32
C GLU A 339 -10.67 -8.60 22.81
N ALA A 340 -11.36 -9.46 22.04
CA ALA A 340 -11.39 -9.39 20.59
C ALA A 340 -11.80 -7.99 20.11
N TYR A 341 -12.97 -7.51 20.55
CA TYR A 341 -13.46 -6.17 20.25
C TYR A 341 -12.47 -5.06 20.62
N LYS A 342 -11.81 -5.15 21.79
CA LYS A 342 -10.84 -4.13 22.21
C LYS A 342 -9.64 -4.06 21.28
N TRP A 343 -9.15 -5.20 20.79
CA TRP A 343 -7.98 -5.24 19.91
C TRP A 343 -8.32 -4.83 18.47
N TYR A 344 -9.43 -5.33 17.92
CA TYR A 344 -9.97 -4.85 16.64
C TYR A 344 -10.17 -3.34 16.66
N ARG A 345 -10.76 -2.79 17.73
CA ARG A 345 -10.98 -1.35 17.86
C ARG A 345 -9.70 -0.53 17.87
N LYS A 346 -8.62 -1.02 18.46
CA LYS A 346 -7.31 -0.34 18.43
C LYS A 346 -6.74 -0.30 17.02
N ALA A 347 -6.81 -1.40 16.26
CA ALA A 347 -6.36 -1.45 14.87
C ALA A 347 -7.22 -0.53 13.98
N ALA A 348 -8.54 -0.61 14.12
CA ALA A 348 -9.49 0.18 13.36
C ALA A 348 -9.33 1.70 13.58
N GLU A 349 -9.04 2.12 14.82
CA GLU A 349 -8.75 3.52 15.18
C GLU A 349 -7.45 4.04 14.55
N GLN A 350 -6.53 3.15 14.14
CA GLN A 350 -5.32 3.49 13.39
C GLN A 350 -5.54 3.55 11.87
N GLY A 351 -6.76 3.25 11.40
CA GLY A 351 -7.11 3.28 9.98
C GLY A 351 -7.08 1.92 9.29
N ASP A 352 -6.81 0.82 10.01
CA ASP A 352 -6.81 -0.52 9.41
C ASP A 352 -8.20 -0.89 8.87
N ALA A 353 -8.30 -1.15 7.57
CA ALA A 353 -9.59 -1.31 6.89
C ALA A 353 -10.27 -2.65 7.21
N ASP A 354 -9.49 -3.72 7.39
CA ASP A 354 -10.01 -5.03 7.80
C ASP A 354 -10.54 -4.95 9.23
N ALA A 355 -9.74 -4.44 10.17
CA ALA A 355 -10.18 -4.26 11.55
C ALA A 355 -11.39 -3.32 11.68
N GLN A 356 -11.52 -2.31 10.82
CA GLN A 356 -12.75 -1.48 10.76
C GLN A 356 -13.98 -2.32 10.41
N CYS A 357 -13.88 -3.24 9.46
CA CYS A 357 -14.95 -4.18 9.19
C CYS A 357 -15.16 -5.17 10.35
N ASP A 358 -14.12 -5.63 11.04
CA ASP A 358 -14.27 -6.52 12.22
C ASP A 358 -14.95 -5.83 13.40
N VAL A 359 -14.66 -4.55 13.64
CA VAL A 359 -15.44 -3.72 14.58
C VAL A 359 -16.89 -3.58 14.12
N GLY A 360 -17.11 -3.41 12.81
CA GLY A 360 -18.44 -3.41 12.21
C GLY A 360 -19.20 -4.72 12.49
N ASP A 361 -18.53 -5.86 12.31
CA ASP A 361 -19.07 -7.18 12.60
C ASP A 361 -19.35 -7.37 14.10
N CYS A 362 -18.48 -6.86 14.97
CA CYS A 362 -18.71 -6.87 16.42
C CYS A 362 -20.02 -6.18 16.79
N TYR A 363 -20.29 -4.99 16.24
CA TYR A 363 -21.54 -4.27 16.49
C TYR A 363 -22.75 -4.92 15.80
N LYS A 364 -22.56 -5.58 14.66
CA LYS A 364 -23.63 -6.24 13.91
C LYS A 364 -24.11 -7.50 14.64
N ASP A 365 -23.17 -8.32 15.11
CA ASP A 365 -23.42 -9.65 15.67
C ASP A 365 -23.36 -9.68 17.22
N GLY A 366 -22.94 -8.59 17.86
CA GLY A 366 -22.87 -8.47 19.32
C GLY A 366 -21.64 -9.16 19.93
N ILE A 367 -20.51 -9.15 19.21
CA ILE A 367 -19.25 -9.79 19.64
C ILE A 367 -18.52 -8.83 20.57
N GLY A 368 -18.54 -9.11 21.88
CA GLY A 368 -17.84 -8.31 22.89
C GLY A 368 -18.42 -6.92 23.16
N VAL A 369 -19.46 -6.52 22.43
CA VAL A 369 -20.15 -5.23 22.52
C VAL A 369 -21.66 -5.43 22.29
N GLU A 370 -22.49 -4.52 22.78
CA GLU A 370 -23.93 -4.54 22.48
C GLU A 370 -24.16 -4.29 20.98
N VAL A 371 -25.19 -4.95 20.42
CA VAL A 371 -25.56 -4.77 19.01
C VAL A 371 -25.95 -3.32 18.74
N ASP A 372 -25.29 -2.68 17.78
CA ASP A 372 -25.58 -1.31 17.34
C ASP A 372 -25.40 -1.19 15.82
N PHE A 373 -26.52 -1.15 15.12
CA PHE A 373 -26.51 -1.07 13.66
C PHE A 373 -26.02 0.29 13.13
N TYR A 374 -26.16 1.37 13.89
CA TYR A 374 -25.61 2.68 13.48
C TYR A 374 -24.08 2.64 13.49
N GLN A 375 -23.50 2.09 14.56
CA GLN A 375 -22.06 1.86 14.64
C GLN A 375 -21.58 0.90 13.56
N THR A 376 -22.34 -0.16 13.28
CA THR A 376 -22.05 -1.09 12.17
C THR A 376 -21.85 -0.32 10.85
N ILE A 377 -22.82 0.51 10.47
CA ILE A 377 -22.77 1.30 9.23
C ILE A 377 -21.62 2.31 9.25
N GLU A 378 -21.36 2.96 10.39
CA GLU A 378 -20.27 3.93 10.53
C GLU A 378 -18.91 3.29 10.26
N TRP A 379 -18.60 2.16 10.89
CA TRP A 379 -17.32 1.47 10.74
C TRP A 379 -17.14 0.88 9.34
N TYR A 380 -18.18 0.25 8.80
CA TYR A 380 -18.16 -0.23 7.43
C TYR A 380 -18.01 0.90 6.40
N THR A 381 -18.52 2.10 6.67
CA THR A 381 -18.34 3.25 5.79
C THR A 381 -16.89 3.76 5.80
N LYS A 382 -16.20 3.75 6.95
CA LYS A 382 -14.76 4.07 7.02
C LYS A 382 -13.93 3.10 6.18
N ALA A 383 -14.20 1.80 6.26
CA ALA A 383 -13.51 0.80 5.44
C ALA A 383 -13.85 0.94 3.95
N LEU A 384 -15.11 1.29 3.62
CA LEU A 384 -15.55 1.56 2.25
C LEU A 384 -14.78 2.74 1.62
N GLU A 385 -14.53 3.82 2.37
CA GLU A 385 -13.75 4.97 1.90
C GLU A 385 -12.32 4.60 1.52
N GLN A 386 -11.78 3.52 2.10
CA GLN A 386 -10.47 2.95 1.78
C GLN A 386 -10.52 1.91 0.65
N GLY A 387 -11.71 1.61 0.13
CA GLY A 387 -11.91 0.67 -0.96
C GLY A 387 -12.07 -0.79 -0.54
N GLU A 388 -12.25 -1.10 0.74
CA GLU A 388 -12.29 -2.47 1.25
C GLU A 388 -13.47 -3.27 0.64
N ALA A 389 -13.17 -4.43 0.07
CA ALA A 389 -14.14 -5.25 -0.68
C ALA A 389 -15.25 -5.81 0.23
N ARG A 390 -14.91 -6.24 1.45
CA ARG A 390 -15.90 -6.68 2.46
C ARG A 390 -16.86 -5.53 2.80
N ALA A 391 -16.36 -4.32 2.92
CA ALA A 391 -17.16 -3.13 3.20
C ALA A 391 -18.06 -2.72 2.03
N GLN A 392 -17.51 -2.70 0.81
CA GLN A 392 -18.27 -2.47 -0.41
C GLN A 392 -19.45 -3.45 -0.53
N TYR A 393 -19.22 -4.74 -0.26
CA TYR A 393 -20.28 -5.72 -0.23
C TYR A 393 -21.35 -5.40 0.83
N PHE A 394 -20.95 -5.14 2.07
CA PHE A 394 -21.89 -4.92 3.17
C PHE A 394 -22.73 -3.66 2.95
N ILE A 395 -22.12 -2.53 2.57
CA ILE A 395 -22.84 -1.30 2.28
C ILE A 395 -23.71 -1.47 1.03
N GLY A 396 -23.25 -2.20 0.01
CA GLY A 396 -24.07 -2.56 -1.15
C GLY A 396 -25.32 -3.35 -0.76
N TYR A 397 -25.18 -4.28 0.19
CA TYR A 397 -26.30 -5.02 0.77
C TYR A 397 -27.28 -4.12 1.52
N CYS A 398 -26.79 -3.17 2.30
CA CYS A 398 -27.62 -2.21 3.00
C CYS A 398 -28.43 -1.34 2.02
N TYR A 399 -27.83 -0.88 0.92
CA TYR A 399 -28.55 -0.20 -0.16
C TYR A 399 -29.56 -1.11 -0.88
N GLU A 400 -29.29 -2.40 -1.04
CA GLU A 400 -30.22 -3.34 -1.67
C GLU A 400 -31.48 -3.55 -0.80
N MET A 401 -31.31 -3.63 0.52
CA MET A 401 -32.39 -3.95 1.47
C MET A 401 -33.06 -2.72 2.08
N GLY A 402 -32.44 -1.54 2.03
CA GLY A 402 -32.89 -0.35 2.74
C GLY A 402 -32.61 -0.39 4.24
N ASP A 403 -31.62 -1.19 4.67
CA ASP A 403 -31.25 -1.35 6.08
C ASP A 403 -30.29 -0.24 6.50
N GLY A 404 -30.74 0.67 7.38
CA GLY A 404 -29.94 1.81 7.87
C GLY A 404 -29.71 2.94 6.85
N MET A 405 -30.12 2.75 5.59
CA MET A 405 -30.01 3.73 4.50
C MET A 405 -31.18 3.60 3.50
N GLU A 406 -31.41 4.61 2.67
CA GLU A 406 -32.47 4.55 1.65
C GLU A 406 -32.14 3.52 0.56
N GLU A 407 -33.12 2.67 0.21
CA GLU A 407 -32.95 1.64 -0.82
C GLU A 407 -32.49 2.26 -2.15
N ASN A 408 -31.38 1.76 -2.70
CA ASN A 408 -30.85 2.22 -3.97
C ASN A 408 -30.14 1.07 -4.72
N LYS A 409 -30.85 0.48 -5.69
CA LYS A 409 -30.37 -0.67 -6.48
C LYS A 409 -29.17 -0.34 -7.37
N GLU A 410 -29.06 0.90 -7.84
CA GLU A 410 -27.94 1.33 -8.68
C GLU A 410 -26.66 1.46 -7.85
N MET A 411 -26.75 2.08 -6.66
CA MET A 411 -25.65 2.14 -5.71
C MET A 411 -25.22 0.75 -5.23
N ALA A 412 -26.18 -0.12 -4.91
CA ALA A 412 -25.92 -1.51 -4.55
C ALA A 412 -25.16 -2.25 -5.67
N TYR A 413 -25.65 -2.15 -6.92
CA TYR A 413 -24.99 -2.74 -8.09
C TYR A 413 -23.54 -2.25 -8.26
N ASN A 414 -23.32 -0.94 -8.17
CA ASN A 414 -21.98 -0.35 -8.35
C ASN A 414 -20.99 -0.83 -7.27
N LEU A 415 -21.46 -0.94 -6.02
CA LEU A 415 -20.63 -1.43 -4.91
C LEU A 415 -20.34 -2.93 -5.03
N TYR A 416 -21.34 -3.74 -5.38
CA TYR A 416 -21.14 -5.16 -5.67
C TYR A 416 -20.17 -5.38 -6.83
N GLN A 417 -20.23 -4.53 -7.86
CA GLN A 417 -19.28 -4.59 -8.96
C GLN A 417 -17.84 -4.37 -8.49
N LYS A 418 -17.57 -3.29 -7.75
CA LYS A 418 -16.23 -2.99 -7.21
C LYS A 418 -15.70 -4.13 -6.34
N ALA A 419 -16.51 -4.66 -5.43
CA ALA A 419 -16.10 -5.78 -4.57
C ALA A 419 -15.87 -7.07 -5.36
N ALA A 420 -16.66 -7.32 -6.40
CA ALA A 420 -16.53 -8.49 -7.25
C ALA A 420 -15.25 -8.47 -8.11
N GLU A 421 -14.86 -7.28 -8.58
CA GLU A 421 -13.59 -7.04 -9.31
C GLU A 421 -12.38 -7.31 -8.42
N GLN A 422 -12.49 -7.05 -7.12
CA GLN A 422 -11.50 -7.42 -6.09
C GLN A 422 -11.54 -8.90 -5.69
N GLY A 423 -12.42 -9.70 -6.29
CA GLY A 423 -12.48 -11.15 -6.04
C GLY A 423 -13.38 -11.58 -4.87
N TYR A 424 -14.16 -10.68 -4.27
CA TYR A 424 -14.99 -11.02 -3.11
C TYR A 424 -16.19 -11.89 -3.51
N ALA A 425 -16.17 -13.17 -3.13
CA ALA A 425 -17.10 -14.19 -3.64
C ALA A 425 -18.58 -13.87 -3.38
N ASN A 426 -18.90 -13.31 -2.21
CA ASN A 426 -20.28 -12.92 -1.88
C ASN A 426 -20.77 -11.75 -2.74
N ALA A 427 -19.90 -10.81 -3.11
CA ALA A 427 -20.22 -9.74 -4.04
C ALA A 427 -20.38 -10.27 -5.47
N GLN A 428 -19.51 -11.19 -5.92
CA GLN A 428 -19.67 -11.87 -7.21
C GLN A 428 -21.03 -12.59 -7.29
N TYR A 429 -21.44 -13.27 -6.22
CA TYR A 429 -22.76 -13.87 -6.12
C TYR A 429 -23.89 -12.82 -6.24
N ARG A 430 -23.81 -11.72 -5.48
CA ARG A 430 -24.82 -10.65 -5.54
C ARG A 430 -24.88 -9.97 -6.90
N LEU A 431 -23.74 -9.75 -7.55
CA LEU A 431 -23.66 -9.22 -8.90
C LEU A 431 -24.31 -10.17 -9.91
N GLY A 432 -24.15 -11.49 -9.73
CA GLY A 432 -24.90 -12.49 -10.47
C GLY A 432 -26.42 -12.34 -10.31
N LEU A 433 -26.91 -12.09 -9.09
CA LEU A 433 -28.34 -11.81 -8.84
C LEU A 433 -28.80 -10.50 -9.47
N CYS A 434 -27.94 -9.47 -9.50
CA CYS A 434 -28.23 -8.21 -10.19
C CYS A 434 -28.46 -8.44 -11.68
N TYR A 435 -27.61 -9.22 -12.36
CA TYR A 435 -27.81 -9.57 -13.76
C TYR A 435 -28.97 -10.55 -13.99
N GLU A 436 -29.25 -11.49 -13.08
CA GLU A 436 -30.39 -12.42 -13.21
C GLU A 436 -31.74 -11.69 -13.16
N HIS A 437 -31.83 -10.64 -12.33
CA HIS A 437 -33.09 -9.96 -12.02
C HIS A 437 -33.17 -8.51 -12.51
N GLY A 438 -32.12 -7.98 -13.13
CA GLY A 438 -32.06 -6.58 -13.58
C GLY A 438 -32.07 -5.58 -12.41
N ARG A 439 -31.36 -5.87 -11.31
CA ARG A 439 -31.26 -4.96 -10.15
C ARG A 439 -30.11 -3.99 -10.35
N GLY A 440 -30.44 -2.74 -10.68
CA GLY A 440 -29.44 -1.70 -10.96
C GLY A 440 -28.72 -1.85 -12.31
N THR A 441 -29.12 -2.84 -13.12
CA THR A 441 -28.55 -3.15 -14.43
C THR A 441 -29.59 -3.84 -15.33
N GLU A 442 -29.26 -4.10 -16.59
CA GLU A 442 -30.10 -4.88 -17.50
C GLU A 442 -30.01 -6.38 -17.20
N ILE A 443 -31.06 -7.13 -17.54
CA ILE A 443 -31.05 -8.60 -17.36
C ILE A 443 -30.05 -9.24 -18.33
N ASP A 444 -29.13 -10.03 -17.78
CA ASP A 444 -28.12 -10.78 -18.53
C ASP A 444 -27.86 -12.14 -17.86
N VAL A 445 -28.57 -13.17 -18.33
CA VAL A 445 -28.53 -14.51 -17.71
C VAL A 445 -27.17 -15.19 -17.91
N GLU A 446 -26.47 -14.89 -19.01
CA GLU A 446 -25.15 -15.47 -19.29
C GLU A 446 -24.11 -14.90 -18.33
N LYS A 447 -24.09 -13.57 -18.14
CA LYS A 447 -23.25 -12.93 -17.12
C LYS A 447 -23.61 -13.39 -15.71
N ALA A 448 -24.90 -13.52 -15.40
CA ALA A 448 -25.33 -14.00 -14.09
C ALA A 448 -24.71 -15.38 -13.76
N TYR A 449 -24.82 -16.32 -14.70
CA TYR A 449 -24.22 -17.65 -14.53
C TYR A 449 -22.70 -17.61 -14.43
N ALA A 450 -22.03 -16.79 -15.24
CA ALA A 450 -20.58 -16.61 -15.17
C ALA A 450 -20.13 -16.13 -13.78
N TYR A 451 -20.80 -15.12 -13.20
CA TYR A 451 -20.47 -14.63 -11.87
C TYR A 451 -20.79 -15.64 -10.75
N TYR A 452 -21.89 -16.40 -10.85
CA TYR A 452 -22.13 -17.51 -9.92
C TYR A 452 -21.03 -18.57 -9.96
N LYS A 453 -20.52 -18.86 -11.16
CA LYS A 453 -19.45 -19.83 -11.33
C LYS A 453 -18.13 -19.34 -10.73
N ILE A 454 -17.77 -18.08 -10.97
CA ILE A 454 -16.59 -17.45 -10.37
C ILE A 454 -16.71 -17.46 -8.84
N ALA A 455 -17.85 -17.06 -8.30
CA ALA A 455 -18.10 -17.06 -6.86
C ALA A 455 -18.06 -18.46 -6.22
N ALA A 456 -18.49 -19.49 -6.95
CA ALA A 456 -18.49 -20.88 -6.49
C ALA A 456 -17.10 -21.56 -6.59
N ASP A 457 -16.26 -21.12 -7.52
CA ASP A 457 -14.90 -21.63 -7.75
C ASP A 457 -13.81 -20.79 -7.07
N ASN A 458 -14.20 -19.75 -6.33
CA ASN A 458 -13.30 -18.90 -5.55
C ASN A 458 -12.49 -19.73 -4.53
N MET A 459 -11.40 -19.19 -3.98
CA MET A 459 -10.66 -19.84 -2.89
C MET A 459 -11.50 -19.90 -1.60
N VAL A 460 -12.32 -18.86 -1.36
CA VAL A 460 -13.35 -18.84 -0.32
C VAL A 460 -14.74 -18.74 -0.99
N PRO A 461 -15.32 -19.86 -1.48
CA PRO A 461 -16.59 -19.80 -2.21
C PRO A 461 -17.79 -19.26 -1.44
N ALA A 462 -18.64 -18.51 -2.14
CA ALA A 462 -19.94 -18.11 -1.61
C ALA A 462 -20.90 -19.34 -1.55
N PRO A 463 -21.41 -19.74 -0.38
CA PRO A 463 -22.25 -20.94 -0.25
C PRO A 463 -23.49 -20.89 -1.15
N LEU A 464 -24.11 -19.72 -1.29
CA LEU A 464 -25.29 -19.52 -2.12
C LEU A 464 -24.98 -19.60 -3.63
N ALA A 465 -23.75 -19.26 -4.04
CA ALA A 465 -23.32 -19.44 -5.42
C ALA A 465 -23.09 -20.93 -5.72
N CYS A 466 -22.44 -21.66 -4.80
CA CYS A 466 -22.32 -23.11 -4.90
C CYS A 466 -23.70 -23.78 -5.03
N MET A 467 -24.68 -23.33 -4.24
CA MET A 467 -26.07 -23.79 -4.36
C MET A 467 -26.69 -23.49 -5.73
N LYS A 468 -26.54 -22.26 -6.26
CA LYS A 468 -27.03 -21.91 -7.60
C LYS A 468 -26.44 -22.82 -8.68
N ILE A 469 -25.14 -23.07 -8.64
CA ILE A 469 -24.44 -23.93 -9.61
C ILE A 469 -24.87 -25.39 -9.44
N ALA A 470 -24.90 -25.92 -8.21
CA ALA A 470 -25.33 -27.28 -7.93
C ALA A 470 -26.79 -27.52 -8.39
N ASN A 471 -27.69 -26.60 -8.09
CA ASN A 471 -29.09 -26.66 -8.51
C ASN A 471 -29.24 -26.57 -10.03
N ALA A 472 -28.38 -25.80 -10.71
CA ALA A 472 -28.35 -25.75 -12.18
C ALA A 472 -28.00 -27.13 -12.77
N TYR A 473 -26.97 -27.81 -12.27
CA TYR A 473 -26.65 -29.18 -12.65
C TYR A 473 -27.79 -30.15 -12.33
N TYR A 474 -28.38 -30.04 -11.14
CA TYR A 474 -29.47 -30.89 -10.70
C TYR A 474 -30.70 -30.77 -11.61
N SER A 475 -31.04 -29.56 -12.07
CA SER A 475 -32.17 -29.31 -12.97
C SER A 475 -32.03 -29.97 -14.35
N GLN A 476 -30.80 -30.24 -14.81
CA GLN A 476 -30.54 -30.99 -16.04
C GLN A 476 -30.98 -32.46 -15.92
N ILE A 477 -30.97 -33.02 -14.71
CA ILE A 477 -31.48 -34.37 -14.42
C ILE A 477 -33.00 -34.41 -14.61
N ASP A 478 -33.71 -33.42 -14.05
CA ASP A 478 -35.18 -33.34 -14.06
C ASP A 478 -35.76 -32.99 -15.44
N SER A 479 -35.13 -32.09 -16.18
CA SER A 479 -35.52 -31.81 -17.57
C SER A 479 -35.36 -33.04 -18.50
N GLY A 480 -34.31 -33.84 -18.30
CA GLY A 480 -34.14 -35.14 -18.96
C GLY A 480 -35.10 -36.23 -18.47
N LEU A 481 -35.73 -36.06 -17.30
CA LEU A 481 -36.77 -36.94 -16.76
C LEU A 481 -38.14 -36.64 -17.37
N ASP A 482 -38.52 -35.38 -17.54
CA ASP A 482 -39.80 -34.97 -18.12
C ASP A 482 -39.96 -35.36 -19.60
N ALA A 483 -38.88 -35.23 -20.39
CA ALA A 483 -38.87 -35.67 -21.79
C ALA A 483 -39.11 -37.19 -21.93
N ILE A 484 -38.61 -37.98 -20.97
CA ILE A 484 -38.73 -39.45 -20.96
C ILE A 484 -40.04 -39.91 -20.30
N GLY A 485 -40.53 -39.18 -19.31
CA GLY A 485 -41.86 -39.41 -18.71
C GLY A 485 -42.96 -39.26 -19.74
N ARG A 486 -42.88 -38.26 -20.62
CA ARG A 486 -43.82 -38.06 -21.74
C ARG A 486 -43.76 -39.20 -22.77
N THR A 487 -42.56 -39.66 -23.13
CA THR A 487 -42.40 -40.79 -24.08
C THR A 487 -42.85 -42.12 -23.46
N SER A 488 -42.54 -42.37 -22.19
CA SER A 488 -42.97 -43.57 -21.47
C SER A 488 -44.49 -43.58 -21.25
N ALA A 489 -45.09 -42.42 -20.96
CA ALA A 489 -46.55 -42.26 -20.89
C ALA A 489 -47.23 -42.45 -22.27
N MET A 490 -46.62 -41.97 -23.36
CA MET A 490 -47.09 -42.23 -24.74
C MET A 490 -47.02 -43.72 -25.10
N VAL A 491 -45.95 -44.42 -24.71
CA VAL A 491 -45.78 -45.87 -24.95
C VAL A 491 -46.73 -46.69 -24.07
N ALA A 492 -46.97 -46.29 -22.83
CA ALA A 492 -47.95 -46.95 -21.96
C ALA A 492 -49.40 -46.73 -22.44
N ALA A 493 -49.71 -45.52 -22.96
CA ALA A 493 -51.03 -45.21 -23.52
C ALA A 493 -51.31 -45.93 -24.85
N SER A 494 -50.27 -46.27 -25.64
CA SER A 494 -50.43 -47.04 -26.88
C SER A 494 -50.54 -48.55 -26.68
N VAL A 495 -50.22 -49.06 -25.48
CA VAL A 495 -50.31 -50.50 -25.13
C VAL A 495 -51.61 -50.83 -24.38
N LEU A 496 -52.36 -49.85 -23.87
CA LEU A 496 -53.63 -50.03 -23.16
C LEU A 496 -54.85 -49.76 -24.05
N ILE A 497 -55.22 -50.76 -24.87
CA ILE A 497 -56.56 -50.98 -25.42
C ILE A 497 -57.17 -52.18 -24.64
N PRO A 498 -58.49 -52.19 -24.33
CA PRO A 498 -58.99 -52.56 -23.00
C PRO A 498 -59.07 -54.07 -22.78
N ILE A 499 -58.58 -54.54 -21.62
CA ILE A 499 -59.02 -55.80 -21.04
C ILE A 499 -59.47 -55.53 -19.60
N THR A 500 -60.64 -56.07 -19.32
CA THR A 500 -61.54 -55.84 -18.21
C THR A 500 -60.97 -56.11 -16.81
N SER A 501 -61.33 -55.21 -15.89
CA SER A 501 -61.73 -55.44 -14.49
C SER A 501 -60.71 -55.93 -13.45
N PHE A 502 -60.59 -55.10 -12.41
CA PHE A 502 -60.05 -55.30 -11.05
C PHE A 502 -58.52 -55.23 -10.82
N ILE A 503 -58.15 -54.17 -10.09
CA ILE A 503 -56.86 -53.82 -9.46
C ILE A 503 -55.70 -53.62 -10.44
N THR A 504 -55.72 -52.47 -11.13
CA THR A 504 -54.51 -51.84 -11.65
C THR A 504 -54.24 -50.57 -10.85
N ILE A 505 -53.43 -50.68 -9.78
CA ILE A 505 -52.60 -49.54 -9.41
C ILE A 505 -51.72 -49.31 -10.64
N PRO A 506 -51.70 -48.12 -11.27
CA PRO A 506 -50.99 -47.94 -12.52
C PRO A 506 -49.53 -48.35 -12.34
N ALA A 507 -49.07 -49.36 -13.09
CA ALA A 507 -47.64 -49.66 -13.24
C ALA A 507 -46.85 -48.41 -13.72
N ALA A 508 -47.54 -47.41 -14.27
CA ALA A 508 -47.03 -46.08 -14.59
C ALA A 508 -46.55 -45.27 -13.37
N LEU A 509 -47.11 -45.49 -12.17
CA LEU A 509 -46.69 -44.82 -10.92
C LEU A 509 -45.45 -45.48 -10.29
N PHE A 510 -45.29 -46.81 -10.43
CA PHE A 510 -44.10 -47.52 -9.96
C PHE A 510 -42.93 -47.45 -10.96
N GLY A 511 -43.22 -47.31 -12.26
CA GLY A 511 -42.21 -47.14 -13.30
C GLY A 511 -41.51 -45.77 -13.25
N SER A 512 -42.14 -44.72 -12.72
CA SER A 512 -41.56 -43.37 -12.70
C SER A 512 -40.52 -43.20 -11.58
N SER A 513 -40.74 -43.78 -10.39
CA SER A 513 -39.83 -43.66 -9.24
C SER A 513 -38.54 -44.47 -9.40
N ALA A 514 -38.64 -45.73 -9.85
CA ALA A 514 -37.49 -46.58 -10.11
C ALA A 514 -36.62 -46.06 -11.28
N VAL A 515 -37.25 -45.53 -12.33
CA VAL A 515 -36.54 -44.88 -13.45
C VAL A 515 -35.85 -43.59 -12.99
N ARG A 516 -36.52 -42.78 -12.15
CA ARG A 516 -35.93 -41.58 -11.57
C ARG A 516 -34.71 -41.90 -10.70
N ALA A 517 -34.81 -42.91 -9.84
CA ALA A 517 -33.69 -43.40 -9.03
C ALA A 517 -32.51 -43.90 -9.89
N SER A 518 -32.78 -44.70 -10.92
CA SER A 518 -31.73 -45.20 -11.83
C SER A 518 -31.03 -44.08 -12.60
N LYS A 519 -31.74 -43.03 -13.03
CA LYS A 519 -31.12 -41.88 -13.70
C LYS A 519 -30.30 -41.02 -12.76
N LYS A 520 -30.80 -40.71 -11.56
CA LYS A 520 -30.03 -40.01 -10.53
C LYS A 520 -28.70 -40.74 -10.28
N LYS A 521 -28.76 -42.06 -10.06
CA LYS A 521 -27.56 -42.90 -9.89
C LYS A 521 -26.59 -42.81 -11.08
N LYS A 522 -27.09 -42.89 -12.32
CA LYS A 522 -26.24 -42.77 -13.52
C LYS A 522 -25.63 -41.38 -13.67
N PHE A 523 -26.39 -40.33 -13.38
CA PHE A 523 -25.92 -38.95 -13.44
C PHE A 523 -24.83 -38.69 -12.40
N LEU A 524 -25.02 -39.12 -11.16
CA LEU A 524 -24.03 -38.99 -10.08
C LEU A 524 -22.69 -39.65 -10.42
N ALA A 525 -22.67 -40.65 -11.32
CA ALA A 525 -21.45 -41.29 -11.81
C ALA A 525 -20.73 -40.49 -12.93
N THR A 526 -21.37 -39.48 -13.51
CA THR A 526 -20.76 -38.59 -14.52
C THR A 526 -19.93 -37.49 -13.88
N GLU A 527 -19.04 -36.85 -14.64
CA GLU A 527 -18.27 -35.70 -14.14
C GLU A 527 -19.18 -34.54 -13.69
N ALA A 528 -20.26 -34.24 -14.44
CA ALA A 528 -21.23 -33.23 -14.04
C ALA A 528 -21.94 -33.56 -12.71
N GLY A 529 -22.20 -34.84 -12.45
CA GLY A 529 -22.76 -35.30 -11.18
C GLY A 529 -21.78 -35.18 -10.01
N LYS A 530 -20.50 -35.46 -10.26
CA LYS A 530 -19.43 -35.25 -9.27
C LYS A 530 -19.23 -33.76 -8.97
N ASP A 531 -19.22 -32.91 -9.99
CA ASP A 531 -19.13 -31.45 -9.84
C ASP A 531 -20.31 -30.90 -9.04
N MET A 532 -21.53 -31.34 -9.34
CA MET A 532 -22.71 -30.99 -8.55
C MET A 532 -22.55 -31.35 -7.07
N MET A 533 -22.14 -32.59 -6.79
CA MET A 533 -21.94 -33.04 -5.40
C MET A 533 -20.82 -32.23 -4.72
N LYS A 534 -19.73 -31.92 -5.42
CA LYS A 534 -18.66 -31.05 -4.92
C LYS A 534 -19.22 -29.73 -4.42
N TYR A 535 -20.07 -29.05 -5.20
CA TYR A 535 -20.65 -27.77 -4.78
C TYR A 535 -21.62 -27.89 -3.61
N TYR A 536 -22.44 -28.94 -3.56
CA TYR A 536 -23.28 -29.16 -2.38
C TYR A 536 -22.42 -29.40 -1.13
N TYR A 537 -21.36 -30.21 -1.22
CA TYR A 537 -20.45 -30.42 -0.09
C TYR A 537 -19.78 -29.13 0.37
N ILE A 538 -19.29 -28.30 -0.56
CA ILE A 538 -18.71 -26.99 -0.22
C ILE A 538 -19.74 -26.10 0.50
N ALA A 539 -20.98 -26.04 -0.01
CA ALA A 539 -22.02 -25.23 0.62
C ALA A 539 -22.41 -25.77 2.02
N ALA A 540 -22.51 -27.09 2.17
CA ALA A 540 -22.85 -27.76 3.43
C ALA A 540 -21.79 -27.59 4.51
N ASP A 541 -20.51 -27.67 4.14
CA ASP A 541 -19.36 -27.45 5.04
C ASP A 541 -19.37 -26.01 5.59
N ARG A 542 -19.84 -25.05 4.78
CA ARG A 542 -20.10 -23.67 5.19
C ARG A 542 -21.47 -23.43 5.85
N GLY A 543 -22.10 -24.48 6.37
CA GLY A 543 -23.32 -24.37 7.18
C GLY A 543 -24.63 -24.22 6.40
N ASN A 544 -24.64 -24.43 5.08
CA ASN A 544 -25.91 -24.41 4.33
C ASN A 544 -26.71 -25.71 4.57
N GLU A 545 -27.81 -25.60 5.32
CA GLU A 545 -28.65 -26.76 5.69
C GLU A 545 -29.36 -27.41 4.49
N GLU A 546 -29.81 -26.62 3.51
CA GLU A 546 -30.45 -27.16 2.29
C GLU A 546 -29.46 -28.05 1.51
N ALA A 547 -28.19 -27.65 1.44
CA ALA A 547 -27.14 -28.47 0.85
C ALA A 547 -26.94 -29.79 1.60
N LYS A 548 -26.94 -29.78 2.94
CA LYS A 548 -26.85 -31.00 3.77
C LYS A 548 -28.01 -31.94 3.50
N GLU A 549 -29.24 -31.43 3.50
CA GLU A 549 -30.44 -32.21 3.16
C GLU A 549 -30.33 -32.81 1.76
N LYS A 550 -29.78 -32.05 0.79
CA LYS A 550 -29.61 -32.52 -0.59
C LYS A 550 -28.56 -33.61 -0.71
N ILE A 551 -27.45 -33.50 0.03
CA ILE A 551 -26.43 -34.55 0.12
C ILE A 551 -27.05 -35.82 0.70
N GLU A 552 -27.81 -35.72 1.78
CA GLU A 552 -28.48 -36.87 2.39
C GLU A 552 -29.46 -37.53 1.42
N GLU A 553 -30.31 -36.75 0.73
CA GLU A 553 -31.22 -37.25 -0.31
C GLU A 553 -30.44 -38.00 -1.40
N LEU A 554 -29.34 -37.41 -1.88
CA LEU A 554 -28.58 -37.94 -3.01
C LEU A 554 -27.69 -39.13 -2.66
N SER A 555 -27.21 -39.19 -1.41
CA SER A 555 -26.40 -40.29 -0.89
C SER A 555 -27.12 -41.63 -0.94
N GLN A 556 -28.45 -41.64 -0.88
CA GLN A 556 -29.26 -42.87 -0.99
C GLN A 556 -29.18 -43.52 -2.38
N TYR A 557 -28.69 -42.80 -3.40
CA TYR A 557 -28.57 -43.30 -4.77
C TYR A 557 -27.13 -43.68 -5.16
N LEU A 558 -26.12 -43.21 -4.41
CA LEU A 558 -24.72 -43.62 -4.53
C LEU A 558 -24.58 -45.05 -3.99
#